data_AF-A0AAN9I635-F1
#
_entry.id   AF-A0AAN9I635-F1
#
_cell.length_a   1.000
_cell.length_b   1.000
_cell.length_c   1.000
_cell.angle_alpha   90.00
_cell.angle_beta   90.00
_cell.angle_gamma   90.00
#
_symmetry.space_group_name_H-M   'P 1'
#
loop_
_entity.id
_entity.type
_entity.pdbx_description
1 polymer ?
#
loop_
_entity_poly.entity_id
_entity_poly.type
_entity_poly.pdbx_seq_one_letter_code
_entity_poly.pdbx_strand_id
1 'polypeptide(L)'
;MEHPHTPIRFINDESKSISIRARVNMLWHVPMDPYSMISDGLHLILMDHMGDTIEATVKGPHVQFFLRTLHEGSVYEFSSFSVVKYPVT
;
A
#
# COMPACT_ATOMS: atom_id res chain seq x y z
N MET A 1 20.64 -10.34 8.50
CA MET A 1 19.58 -11.37 8.52
C MET A 1 18.38 -10.73 7.88
N GLU A 2 17.94 -11.22 6.72
CA GLU A 2 16.68 -10.77 6.14
C GLU A 2 15.55 -11.27 7.05
N HIS A 3 14.71 -10.37 7.56
CA HIS A 3 13.50 -10.79 8.25
C HIS A 3 12.56 -11.42 7.21
N PRO A 4 11.94 -12.58 7.50
CA PRO A 4 11.01 -13.19 6.56
C PRO A 4 9.83 -12.24 6.31
N HIS A 5 9.65 -11.82 5.06
CA HIS A 5 8.51 -11.01 4.67
C HIS A 5 7.21 -11.80 4.84
N THR A 6 6.18 -11.17 5.38
CA THR A 6 4.85 -11.77 5.54
C THR A 6 4.17 -11.91 4.18
N PRO A 7 3.75 -13.12 3.76
CA PRO A 7 2.92 -13.30 2.57
C PRO A 7 1.59 -12.55 2.70
N ILE A 8 1.10 -11.95 1.60
CA ILE A 8 -0.08 -11.07 1.64
C ILE A 8 -1.32 -11.80 2.15
N ARG A 9 -1.50 -13.07 1.78
CA ARG A 9 -2.63 -13.91 2.23
C ARG A 9 -2.75 -14.09 3.75
N PHE A 10 -1.70 -13.80 4.50
CA PHE A 10 -1.70 -13.93 5.97
C PHE A 10 -1.89 -12.58 6.69
N ILE A 11 -2.06 -11.49 5.95
CA ILE A 11 -2.30 -10.16 6.51
C ILE A 11 -3.77 -10.02 6.89
N ASN A 12 -4.00 -9.47 8.08
CA ASN A 12 -5.31 -9.11 8.59
C ASN A 12 -5.24 -7.81 9.42
N ASP A 13 -6.38 -7.33 9.91
CA ASP A 13 -6.54 -6.13 10.74
C ASP A 13 -5.84 -6.21 12.11
N GLU A 14 -5.47 -7.41 12.57
CA GLU A 14 -4.69 -7.61 13.80
C GLU A 14 -3.18 -7.62 13.55
N SER A 15 -2.75 -7.63 12.28
CA SER A 15 -1.35 -7.67 11.90
C SER A 15 -0.64 -6.38 12.32
N LYS A 16 0.36 -6.50 13.20
CA LYS A 16 1.16 -5.39 13.71
C LYS A 16 2.64 -5.63 13.42
N SER A 17 3.36 -4.56 13.08
CA SER A 17 4.81 -4.58 12.87
C SER A 17 5.29 -5.61 11.83
N ILE A 18 4.46 -5.88 10.82
CA ILE A 18 4.81 -6.76 9.70
C ILE A 18 5.51 -5.98 8.57
N SER A 19 6.29 -6.69 7.76
CA SER A 19 6.80 -6.19 6.49
C SER A 19 6.42 -7.13 5.36
N ILE A 20 6.17 -6.57 4.18
CA ILE A 20 5.81 -7.30 2.97
C ILE A 20 6.78 -6.92 1.87
N ARG A 21 7.08 -7.86 0.98
CA ARG A 21 7.84 -7.60 -0.24
C ARG A 21 6.91 -7.75 -1.42
N ALA A 22 6.60 -6.64 -2.08
CA ALA A 22 5.57 -6.60 -3.11
C ALA A 22 5.98 -5.74 -4.30
N ARG A 23 5.51 -6.14 -5.48
CA ARG A 23 5.54 -5.35 -6.70
C ARG A 23 4.41 -4.33 -6.66
N VAL A 24 4.70 -3.08 -7.03
CA VAL A 24 3.65 -2.10 -7.35
C VAL A 24 3.04 -2.50 -8.69
N ASN A 25 1.86 -3.13 -8.65
CA ASN A 25 1.19 -3.60 -9.85
C ASN A 25 0.45 -2.47 -10.58
N MET A 26 -0.17 -1.57 -9.81
CA MET A 26 -0.82 -0.34 -10.29
C MET A 26 -0.62 0.77 -9.28
N LEU A 27 -0.51 2.01 -9.75
CA LEU A 27 -0.34 3.21 -8.92
C LEU A 27 -1.07 4.40 -9.56
N TRP A 28 -1.91 5.09 -8.79
CA TRP A 28 -2.55 6.32 -9.24
C TRP A 28 -2.70 7.34 -8.12
N HIS A 29 -2.55 8.60 -8.50
CA HIS A 29 -2.68 9.74 -7.59
C HIS A 29 -4.07 10.35 -7.73
N VAL A 30 -4.77 10.50 -6.61
CA VAL A 30 -6.02 11.25 -6.49
C VAL A 30 -5.66 12.58 -5.83
N PRO A 31 -5.50 13.67 -6.62
CA PRO A 31 -5.16 14.97 -6.06
C PRO A 31 -6.31 15.49 -5.18
N MET A 32 -5.95 16.28 -4.18
CA MET A 32 -6.94 17.02 -3.38
C MET A 32 -7.76 17.93 -4.30
N ASP A 33 -9.07 17.70 -4.35
CA ASP A 33 -10.01 18.63 -4.97
C ASP A 33 -10.48 19.63 -3.89
N PRO A 34 -10.20 20.94 -4.05
CA PRO A 34 -10.58 21.98 -3.08
C PRO A 34 -12.09 22.11 -2.87
N TYR A 35 -12.91 21.52 -3.75
CA TYR A 35 -14.37 21.52 -3.65
C TYR A 35 -14.96 20.19 -3.16
N SER A 36 -14.11 19.19 -2.90
CA SER A 36 -14.53 17.89 -2.37
C SER A 36 -13.94 17.63 -0.99
N MET A 37 -14.58 16.75 -0.21
CA MET A 37 -13.98 16.21 1.02
C MET A 37 -12.94 15.10 0.75
N ILE A 38 -12.59 14.85 -0.52
CA ILE A 38 -11.63 13.81 -0.89
C ILE A 38 -10.22 14.34 -0.57
N SER A 39 -9.56 13.65 0.35
CA SER A 39 -8.18 13.96 0.74
C SER A 39 -7.19 13.51 -0.31
N ASP A 40 -6.08 14.25 -0.46
CA ASP A 40 -4.94 13.87 -1.29
C ASP A 40 -4.50 12.44 -0.96
N GLY A 41 -4.48 11.58 -1.96
CA GLY A 41 -4.28 10.14 -1.78
C GLY A 41 -3.51 9.50 -2.91
N LEU A 42 -2.49 8.71 -2.58
CA LEU A 42 -1.83 7.82 -3.52
C LEU A 42 -2.38 6.40 -3.29
N HIS A 43 -2.97 5.82 -4.31
CA HIS A 43 -3.54 4.49 -4.27
C HIS A 43 -2.66 3.51 -5.03
N LEU A 44 -2.56 2.29 -4.51
CA LEU A 44 -1.70 1.24 -5.04
C LEU A 44 -2.41 -0.12 -5.01
N ILE A 45 -2.13 -0.93 -6.03
CA ILE A 45 -2.32 -2.39 -5.97
C ILE A 45 -0.95 -3.02 -5.82
N LEU A 46 -0.72 -3.70 -4.70
CA LEU A 46 0.52 -4.40 -4.40
C LEU A 46 0.33 -5.90 -4.65
N MET A 47 1.35 -6.56 -5.20
CA MET A 47 1.33 -8.00 -5.48
C MET A 47 2.59 -8.66 -4.94
N ASP A 48 2.45 -9.74 -4.16
CA ASP A 48 3.60 -10.51 -3.69
C ASP A 48 4.07 -11.55 -4.73
N HIS A 49 5.13 -12.28 -4.41
CA HIS A 49 5.71 -13.30 -5.29
C HIS A 49 4.78 -14.52 -5.53
N MET A 50 3.75 -14.69 -4.70
CA MET A 50 2.76 -15.77 -4.84
C MET A 50 1.59 -15.35 -5.75
N GLY A 51 1.54 -14.07 -6.15
CA GLY A 51 0.46 -13.49 -6.93
C GLY A 51 -0.71 -12.98 -6.08
N ASP A 52 -0.60 -13.01 -4.75
CA ASP A 52 -1.63 -12.44 -3.87
C ASP A 52 -1.55 -10.91 -3.92
N THR A 53 -2.72 -10.26 -3.91
CA THR A 53 -2.81 -8.80 -4.04
C THR A 53 -3.47 -8.15 -2.84
N ILE A 54 -3.00 -6.94 -2.49
CA ILE A 54 -3.63 -6.08 -1.50
C ILE A 54 -3.72 -4.64 -2.05
N GLU A 55 -4.81 -3.95 -1.73
CA GLU A 55 -4.92 -2.52 -1.98
C GLU A 55 -4.24 -1.75 -0.84
N ALA A 56 -3.47 -0.73 -1.20
CA ALA A 56 -2.84 0.17 -0.25
C ALA A 56 -3.15 1.63 -0.60
N THR A 57 -3.20 2.47 0.43
CA THR A 57 -3.37 3.92 0.25
C THR A 57 -2.38 4.66 1.14
N VAL A 58 -1.67 5.62 0.55
CA VAL A 58 -0.89 6.62 1.29
C VAL A 58 -1.71 7.90 1.31
N LYS A 59 -1.85 8.51 2.49
CA LYS A 59 -2.59 9.77 2.67
C LYS A 59 -1.72 10.82 3.33
N GLY A 60 -2.10 12.08 3.17
CA GLY A 60 -1.53 13.21 3.90
C GLY A 60 -0.10 13.56 3.44
N PRO A 61 0.79 14.01 4.35
CA PRO A 61 2.03 14.68 3.98
C PRO A 61 3.04 13.77 3.26
N HIS A 62 2.86 12.44 3.35
CA HIS A 62 3.77 11.47 2.74
C HIS A 62 3.47 11.19 1.25
N VAL A 63 2.33 11.62 0.73
CA VAL A 63 1.91 11.37 -0.67
C VAL A 63 3.00 11.78 -1.65
N GLN A 64 3.53 13.00 -1.50
CA GLN A 64 4.55 13.57 -2.40
C GLN A 64 5.91 12.85 -2.34
N PHE A 65 6.22 12.19 -1.23
CA PHE A 65 7.43 11.39 -1.10
C PHE A 65 7.26 10.05 -1.84
N PHE A 66 6.15 9.35 -1.59
CA PHE A 66 5.89 8.05 -2.20
C PHE A 66 5.61 8.16 -3.70
N LEU A 67 4.94 9.23 -4.15
CA LEU A 67 4.70 9.49 -5.57
C LEU A 67 6.00 9.60 -6.40
N ARG A 68 7.07 10.12 -5.79
CA ARG A 68 8.39 10.23 -6.45
C ARG A 68 9.25 8.97 -6.35
N THR A 69 8.91 8.08 -5.41
CA THR A 69 9.75 6.93 -5.04
C THR A 69 9.22 5.63 -5.63
N LEU A 70 7.89 5.49 -5.71
CA LEU A 70 7.22 4.28 -6.15
C LEU A 70 6.95 4.34 -7.65
N HIS A 71 7.29 3.24 -8.32
CA HIS A 71 7.07 3.07 -9.75
C HIS A 71 6.35 1.75 -10.01
N GLU A 72 5.39 1.76 -10.94
CA GLU A 72 4.73 0.54 -11.40
C GLU A 72 5.77 -0.45 -11.97
N GLY A 73 5.56 -1.74 -11.69
CA GLY A 73 6.46 -2.82 -12.07
C GLY A 73 7.64 -3.05 -11.12
N SER A 74 7.98 -2.07 -10.27
CA SER A 74 9.08 -2.18 -9.31
C SER A 74 8.68 -2.90 -8.01
N VAL A 75 9.63 -3.61 -7.40
CA VAL A 75 9.45 -4.35 -6.14
C VAL A 75 10.07 -3.58 -4.98
N TYR A 76 9.32 -3.42 -3.91
CA TYR A 76 9.75 -2.74 -2.69
C TYR A 76 9.44 -3.58 -1.45
N GLU A 77 10.12 -3.24 -0.36
CA GLU A 77 9.72 -3.66 0.98
C GLU A 77 8.81 -2.59 1.59
N PHE A 78 7.59 -2.98 1.98
CA PHE A 78 6.65 -2.12 2.68
C PHE A 78 6.57 -2.57 4.14
N SER A 79 6.67 -1.62 5.06
CA SER A 79 6.59 -1.86 6.51
C SER A 79 5.93 -0.66 7.19
N SER A 80 5.63 -0.80 8.48
CA SER A 80 5.05 0.30 9.29
C SER A 80 3.73 0.86 8.74
N PHE A 81 2.82 -0.03 8.33
CA PHE A 81 1.48 0.31 7.84
C PHE A 81 0.38 -0.27 8.75
N SER A 82 -0.82 0.30 8.65
CA SER A 82 -2.04 -0.26 9.26
C SER A 82 -2.85 -1.04 8.23
N VAL A 83 -3.57 -2.06 8.69
CA VAL A 83 -4.47 -2.86 7.85
C VAL A 83 -5.89 -2.56 8.27
N VAL A 84 -6.73 -2.22 7.30
CA VAL A 84 -8.16 -2.02 7.50
C VAL A 84 -8.92 -3.07 6.71
N LYS A 85 -9.91 -3.72 7.35
CA LYS A 85 -10.87 -4.55 6.61
C LYS A 85 -11.82 -3.63 5.86
N TYR A 86 -11.98 -3.89 4.57
CA TYR A 86 -13.16 -3.36 3.88
C TYR A 86 -14.40 -4.00 4.49
N PRO A 87 -15.41 -3.21 4.91
CA PRO A 87 -16.68 -3.78 5.31
C PRO A 87 -17.24 -4.54 4.12
N VAL A 88 -17.48 -5.84 4.30
CA VAL A 88 -18.24 -6.64 3.34
C VAL A 88 -19.68 -6.13 3.45
N THR A 89 -20.10 -5.33 2.47
CA THR A 89 -21.51 -4.93 2.27
C THR A 89 -22.38 -6.12 1.98
#